data_AF-A0A7C3TPQ0-F1
#
_entry.id   AF-A0A7C3TPQ0-F1
#
_cell.length_a   1.000
_cell.length_b   1.000
_cell.length_c   1.000
_cell.angle_alpha   90.00
_cell.angle_beta   90.00
_cell.angle_gamma   90.00
#
_symmetry.space_group_name_H-M   'P 1'
#
loop_
_entity.id
_entity.type
_entity.pdbx_description
1 polymer ?
#
loop_
_entity_poly.entity_id
_entity_poly.type
_entity_poly.pdbx_seq_one_letter_code
_entity_poly.pdbx_strand_id
1 'polypeptide(L)'
;MYVLDENGKKVICPHPLEYYTIAEVLKISKDEAFAWLQKEDEKISEETKKKIEDNIGMNLQYICLDCYSENFLDKKRDELKCARCGSTNLKYVAELVNQRCPKCKEGTIEMISRGIS
;
A
#
# COMPACT_ATOMS: atom_id res chain seq x y z
N MET A 1 2.85 2.67 0.75
CA MET A 1 1.87 3.66 0.27
C MET A 1 2.36 4.24 -1.06
N TYR A 2 1.48 4.75 -1.90
CA TYR A 2 1.85 5.54 -3.06
C TYR A 2 0.90 6.72 -3.25
N VAL A 3 1.33 7.70 -4.03
CA VAL A 3 0.54 8.83 -4.50
C VAL A 3 0.58 8.88 -6.02
N LEU A 4 -0.54 9.22 -6.67
CA LEU A 4 -0.58 9.44 -8.11
C LEU A 4 -0.06 10.84 -8.44
N ASP A 5 0.81 10.93 -9.44
CA ASP A 5 1.17 12.22 -10.05
C ASP A 5 0.08 12.70 -11.02
N GLU A 6 0.28 13.87 -11.61
CA GLU A 6 -0.64 14.50 -12.58
C GLU A 6 -0.91 13.63 -13.83
N ASN A 7 -0.03 12.67 -14.14
CA ASN A 7 -0.18 11.75 -15.26
C ASN A 7 -0.80 10.41 -14.83
N GLY A 8 -1.22 10.28 -13.57
CA GLY A 8 -1.75 9.03 -13.00
C GLY A 8 -0.69 7.97 -12.74
N LYS A 9 0.61 8.33 -12.74
CA LYS A 9 1.69 7.39 -12.42
C LYS A 9 1.82 7.25 -10.90
N LYS A 10 1.96 6.00 -10.43
CA LYS A 10 2.20 5.70 -9.01
C LYS A 10 3.62 6.14 -8.61
N VAL A 11 3.73 7.05 -7.65
CA VAL A 11 4.97 7.47 -6.97
C VAL A 11 4.98 6.87 -5.57
N ILE A 12 6.01 6.09 -5.24
CA ILE A 12 6.10 5.41 -3.93
C ILE A 12 6.39 6.44 -2.84
N CYS A 13 5.59 6.42 -1.78
CA CYS A 13 5.85 7.20 -0.57
C CYS A 13 6.72 6.35 0.38
N PRO A 14 7.99 6.72 0.61
CA PRO A 14 8.89 5.96 1.47
C PRO A 14 8.48 6.07 2.94
N HIS A 15 8.66 4.99 3.70
CA HIS A 15 8.49 4.97 5.15
C HIS A 15 9.87 4.90 5.83
N PRO A 16 10.12 5.70 6.89
CA PRO A 16 9.27 6.78 7.38
C PRO A 16 9.26 7.98 6.41
N LEU A 17 8.35 8.94 6.64
CA LEU A 17 8.29 10.27 6.00
C LEU A 17 7.46 10.36 4.71
N GLU A 18 6.40 9.56 4.59
CA GLU A 18 5.50 9.53 3.44
C GLU A 18 4.92 10.91 3.06
N TYR A 19 4.68 11.77 4.06
CA TYR A 19 4.07 13.09 3.87
C TYR A 19 4.90 14.03 3.01
N TYR A 20 6.23 13.87 2.95
CA TYR A 20 7.05 14.69 2.07
C TYR A 20 6.71 14.43 0.61
N THR A 21 6.66 13.16 0.21
CA THR A 21 6.31 12.77 -1.17
C THR A 21 4.88 13.16 -1.50
N ILE A 22 3.95 12.97 -0.57
CA ILE A 22 2.54 13.38 -0.75
C ILE A 22 2.45 14.89 -1.02
N ALA A 23 3.06 15.71 -0.15
CA ALA A 23 3.03 17.16 -0.28
C ALA A 23 3.66 17.63 -1.60
N GLU A 24 4.80 17.04 -1.98
CA GLU A 24 5.51 17.39 -3.20
C GLU A 24 4.74 17.03 -4.47
N VAL A 25 4.14 15.83 -4.52
CA VAL A 25 3.42 15.35 -5.71
C VAL A 25 2.08 16.06 -5.85
N LEU A 26 1.30 16.19 -4.76
CA LEU A 26 -0.04 16.81 -4.81
C LEU A 26 -0.02 18.34 -4.75
N LYS A 27 1.16 18.94 -4.59
CA LYS A 27 1.34 20.40 -4.44
C LYS A 27 0.49 20.97 -3.30
N ILE A 28 0.49 20.28 -2.15
CA ILE A 28 -0.19 20.69 -0.92
C ILE A 28 0.84 21.05 0.17
N SER A 29 0.37 21.65 1.26
CA SER A 29 1.24 21.95 2.40
C SER A 29 1.78 20.68 3.05
N LYS A 30 3.05 20.71 3.48
CA LYS A 30 3.64 19.62 4.28
C LYS A 30 2.92 19.47 5.62
N ASP A 31 2.45 20.57 6.21
CA ASP A 31 1.74 20.55 7.48
C ASP A 31 0.38 19.87 7.34
N GLU A 32 -0.36 20.16 6.26
CA GLU A 32 -1.63 19.48 5.98
C GLU A 32 -1.43 18.00 5.63
N ALA A 33 -0.40 17.65 4.85
CA ALA A 33 -0.06 16.26 4.55
C ALA A 33 0.36 15.48 5.80
N PHE A 34 1.07 16.14 6.72
CA PHE A 34 1.45 15.55 8.00
C PHE A 34 0.24 15.41 8.94
N ALA A 35 -0.62 16.43 9.03
CA ALA A 35 -1.87 16.38 9.78
C ALA A 35 -2.77 15.23 9.29
N TRP A 36 -2.85 15.02 7.97
CA TRP A 36 -3.57 13.87 7.39
C TRP A 36 -3.02 12.53 7.87
N LEU A 37 -1.69 12.34 7.86
CA LEU A 37 -1.08 11.10 8.37
C LEU A 37 -1.37 10.87 9.85
N GLN A 38 -1.45 11.94 10.64
CA GLN A 38 -1.80 11.90 12.06
C GLN A 38 -3.31 11.83 12.33
N LYS A 39 -4.15 11.88 11.28
CA LYS A 39 -5.62 11.91 11.36
C LYS A 39 -6.17 13.13 12.13
N GLU A 40 -5.53 14.28 11.96
CA GLU A 40 -5.94 15.57 12.52
C GLU A 40 -6.81 16.35 11.51
N ASP A 41 -8.01 15.82 11.24
CA ASP A 41 -8.90 16.27 10.15
C ASP A 41 -9.32 17.75 10.24
N GLU A 42 -9.29 18.33 11.43
CA GLU A 42 -9.60 19.74 11.68
C GLU A 42 -8.52 20.71 11.17
N LYS A 43 -7.30 20.21 10.90
CA LYS A 43 -6.17 21.01 10.41
C LYS A 43 -5.98 20.94 8.90
N ILE A 44 -6.89 20.28 8.19
CA ILE A 44 -6.77 19.98 6.76
C ILE A 44 -7.94 20.65 6.03
N SER A 45 -7.64 21.44 5.00
CA SER A 45 -8.66 21.99 4.12
C SER A 45 -9.41 20.89 3.36
N GLU A 46 -10.69 21.13 3.05
CA GLU A 46 -11.50 20.19 2.25
C GLU A 46 -10.91 19.93 0.85
N GLU A 47 -10.26 20.94 0.25
CA GLU A 47 -9.54 20.76 -1.01
C GLU A 47 -8.39 19.75 -0.86
N THR A 48 -7.59 19.88 0.20
CA THR A 48 -6.49 18.96 0.47
C THR A 48 -6.99 17.55 0.79
N LYS A 49 -8.07 17.41 1.58
CA LYS A 49 -8.71 16.10 1.84
C LYS A 49 -9.09 15.42 0.54
N LYS A 50 -9.80 16.13 -0.35
CA LYS A 50 -10.21 15.60 -1.65
C LYS A 50 -9.00 15.18 -2.50
N LYS A 51 -7.95 16.02 -2.59
CA LYS A 51 -6.72 15.68 -3.32
C LYS A 51 -6.09 14.40 -2.79
N ILE A 52 -6.02 14.24 -1.47
CA ILE A 52 -5.44 13.06 -0.84
C ILE A 52 -6.30 11.82 -1.13
N GLU A 53 -7.61 11.87 -0.89
CA GLU A 53 -8.52 10.74 -1.10
C GLU A 53 -8.50 10.23 -2.55
N ASP A 54 -8.48 11.14 -3.51
CA ASP A 54 -8.49 10.82 -4.93
C ASP A 54 -7.16 10.21 -5.41
N ASN A 55 -6.03 10.57 -4.79
CA ASN A 55 -4.71 10.28 -5.35
C ASN A 55 -3.84 9.34 -4.53
N ILE A 56 -4.16 9.08 -3.26
CA ILE A 56 -3.38 8.16 -2.43
C ILE A 56 -3.95 6.75 -2.52
N GLY A 57 -3.04 5.78 -2.62
CA GLY A 57 -3.36 4.37 -2.63
C GLY A 57 -2.36 3.52 -1.84
N MET A 58 -2.70 2.24 -1.71
CA MET A 58 -1.95 1.28 -0.91
C MET A 58 -1.67 0.03 -1.71
N ASN A 59 -0.42 -0.13 -2.16
CA ASN A 59 0.04 -1.41 -2.68
C ASN A 59 0.23 -2.38 -1.50
N LEU A 60 -0.63 -3.38 -1.43
CA LEU A 60 -0.53 -4.48 -0.48
C LEU A 60 0.16 -5.67 -1.15
N GLN A 61 0.95 -6.41 -0.38
CA GLN A 61 1.64 -7.61 -0.87
C GLN A 61 0.69 -8.82 -0.85
N TYR A 62 0.51 -9.44 -2.00
CA TYR A 62 -0.28 -10.66 -2.19
C TYR A 62 0.59 -11.78 -2.73
N ILE A 63 0.28 -13.03 -2.34
CA ILE A 63 0.87 -14.24 -2.91
C ILE A 63 -0.22 -14.98 -3.69
N CYS A 64 0.07 -15.34 -4.95
CA CYS A 64 -0.78 -16.26 -5.69
C CYS A 64 -0.59 -17.69 -5.18
N LEU A 65 -1.65 -18.37 -4.77
CA LEU A 65 -1.54 -19.72 -4.22
C LEU A 65 -1.39 -20.81 -5.28
N ASP A 66 -1.61 -20.48 -6.56
CA ASP A 66 -1.47 -21.45 -7.67
C ASP A 66 -0.06 -21.45 -8.27
N CYS A 67 0.58 -20.28 -8.38
CA CYS A 67 1.93 -20.16 -8.96
C CYS A 67 3.00 -19.59 -8.01
N TYR A 68 2.61 -19.23 -6.79
CA TYR A 68 3.48 -18.72 -5.72
C TYR A 68 4.25 -17.43 -6.05
N SER A 69 3.82 -16.67 -7.07
CA SER A 69 4.42 -15.36 -7.35
C SER A 69 3.88 -14.29 -6.41
N GLU A 70 4.75 -13.34 -6.07
CA GLU A 70 4.37 -12.12 -5.37
C GLU A 70 3.70 -11.13 -6.30
N ASN A 71 2.74 -10.40 -5.77
CA ASN A 71 2.00 -9.34 -6.47
C ASN A 71 1.83 -8.15 -5.51
N PHE A 72 2.02 -6.93 -6.00
CA PHE A 72 1.78 -5.71 -5.24
C PHE A 72 0.59 -5.00 -5.86
N LEU A 73 -0.57 -5.11 -5.21
CA LEU A 73 -1.85 -4.66 -5.75
C LEU A 73 -2.53 -3.70 -4.79
N ASP A 74 -3.16 -2.68 -5.33
CA ASP A 74 -4.09 -1.83 -4.63
C ASP A 74 -5.49 -2.44 -4.68
N LYS A 75 -5.96 -2.98 -3.55
CA LYS A 75 -7.27 -3.64 -3.44
C LYS A 75 -8.44 -2.77 -3.93
N LYS A 76 -8.33 -1.44 -3.85
CA LYS A 76 -9.40 -0.52 -4.25
C LYS A 76 -9.37 -0.20 -5.75
N ARG A 77 -8.21 -0.32 -6.40
CA ARG A 77 -7.99 0.22 -7.76
C ARG A 77 -7.57 -0.83 -8.78
N ASP A 78 -6.91 -1.90 -8.35
CA ASP A 78 -6.40 -2.95 -9.22
C ASP A 78 -7.33 -4.16 -9.19
N GLU A 79 -7.45 -4.88 -10.32
CA GLU A 79 -8.10 -6.19 -10.35
C GLU A 79 -7.28 -7.18 -9.49
N LEU A 80 -7.94 -7.92 -8.59
CA LEU A 80 -7.26 -8.89 -7.73
C LEU A 80 -6.91 -10.16 -8.52
N LYS A 81 -5.90 -10.03 -9.37
CA LYS A 81 -5.46 -11.06 -10.32
C LYS A 81 -3.95 -11.13 -10.37
N CYS A 82 -3.43 -12.35 -10.49
CA CYS A 82 -2.00 -12.60 -10.53
C CYS A 82 -1.43 -12.12 -11.87
N ALA A 83 -0.45 -11.22 -11.83
CA ALA A 83 0.20 -10.70 -13.04
C ALA A 83 0.98 -11.78 -13.81
N ARG A 84 1.36 -12.88 -13.14
CA ARG A 84 2.13 -13.97 -13.75
C ARG A 84 1.26 -15.03 -14.43
N CYS A 85 0.21 -15.51 -13.77
CA CYS A 85 -0.59 -16.64 -14.26
C CYS A 85 -2.06 -16.31 -14.51
N GLY A 86 -2.52 -15.10 -14.19
CA GLY A 86 -3.91 -14.70 -14.35
C GLY A 86 -4.89 -15.31 -13.35
N SER A 87 -4.42 -16.10 -12.38
CA SER A 87 -5.29 -16.63 -11.32
C SER A 87 -5.81 -15.53 -10.40
N THR A 88 -7.03 -15.70 -9.89
CA THR A 88 -7.64 -14.86 -8.84
C THR A 88 -7.44 -15.44 -7.43
N ASN A 89 -6.75 -16.58 -7.31
CA ASN A 89 -6.42 -17.22 -6.03
C ASN A 89 -5.23 -16.53 -5.36
N LEU A 90 -5.41 -15.27 -4.95
CA LEU A 90 -4.42 -14.49 -4.22
C LEU A 90 -4.76 -14.40 -2.73
N LYS A 91 -3.73 -14.46 -1.89
CA LYS A 91 -3.83 -14.19 -0.45
C LYS A 91 -2.99 -13.01 -0.03
N TYR A 92 -3.58 -12.12 0.76
CA TYR A 92 -2.86 -11.02 1.38
C TYR A 92 -1.83 -11.60 2.35
N VAL A 93 -0.55 -11.19 2.25
CA VAL A 93 0.54 -11.78 3.01
C VAL A 93 0.29 -11.73 4.52
N ALA A 94 -0.29 -10.64 5.03
CA ALA A 94 -0.57 -10.53 6.46
C ALA A 94 -1.60 -11.55 6.96
N GLU A 95 -2.50 -12.04 6.10
CA GLU A 95 -3.46 -13.10 6.45
C GLU A 95 -2.80 -14.49 6.55
N LEU A 96 -1.58 -14.64 6.02
CA LEU A 96 -0.83 -15.89 6.07
C LEU A 96 -0.02 -16.02 7.37
N VAL A 97 0.09 -14.97 8.17
CA VAL A 97 0.79 -15.02 9.47
C VAL A 97 0.10 -16.05 10.37
N ASN A 98 0.91 -16.85 11.07
CA ASN A 98 0.49 -18.01 11.88
C ASN A 98 -0.15 -19.16 11.08
N GLN A 99 -0.15 -19.10 9.74
CA GLN A 99 -0.58 -20.20 8.90
C GLN A 99 0.61 -21.06 8.47
N ARG A 100 0.35 -22.32 8.13
CA ARG A 100 1.35 -23.18 7.48
C ARG A 100 1.67 -22.67 6.08
N CYS A 101 2.91 -22.89 5.62
CA CYS A 101 3.32 -22.48 4.28
C CYS A 101 2.37 -23.05 3.20
N PRO A 102 1.73 -22.23 2.35
CA PRO A 102 0.76 -22.73 1.38
C PRO A 102 1.37 -23.62 0.29
N LYS A 103 2.69 -23.52 0.07
CA LYS A 103 3.44 -24.31 -0.91
C LYS A 103 3.83 -25.69 -0.39
N CYS A 104 4.59 -25.75 0.71
CA CYS A 104 5.12 -27.02 1.23
C CYS A 104 4.32 -27.62 2.40
N LYS A 105 3.40 -26.86 3.01
CA LYS A 105 2.63 -27.24 4.21
C LYS A 105 3.46 -27.46 5.47
N GLU A 106 4.75 -27.16 5.42
CA GLU A 106 5.67 -27.25 6.55
C GLU A 106 5.90 -25.88 7.22
N GLY A 107 6.19 -25.93 8.52
CA GLY A 107 6.45 -24.75 9.35
C GLY A 107 5.24 -23.82 9.52
N THR A 108 5.50 -22.68 10.17
CA THR A 108 4.52 -21.60 10.41
C THR A 108 5.11 -20.29 9.91
N ILE A 109 4.32 -19.50 9.20
CA ILE A 109 4.74 -18.18 8.71
C ILE A 109 4.73 -17.20 9.89
N GLU A 110 5.85 -16.51 10.09
CA GLU A 110 6.04 -15.52 11.15
C GLU A 110 6.25 -14.13 10.55
N MET A 111 5.75 -13.09 11.23
CA MET A 111 6.04 -11.70 10.90
C MET A 111 7.32 -11.27 11.62
N ILE A 112 8.36 -10.96 10.86
CA ILE A 112 9.61 -10.42 11.42
C ILE A 112 9.55 -8.89 11.34
N SER A 113 9.32 -8.24 12.48
CA SER A 113 9.52 -6.79 12.60
C SER A 113 11.01 -6.50 12.68
N ARG A 114 11.59 -6.00 11.61
CA ARG A 114 12.91 -5.35 11.65
C ARG A 114 12.62 -3.87 11.89
N GLY A 115 12.88 -3.40 13.11
CA GLY A 115 12.77 -1.96 13.43
C GLY A 115 13.54 -1.10 12.43
N ILE A 116 13.18 0.18 12.35
CA ILE A 116 13.78 1.16 11.43
C ILE A 116 15.30 1.22 11.68
N SER A 117 16.09 0.90 10.65
CA SER A 117 17.54 1.16 10.59
C SER A 117 17.81 2.57 10.10
#